data_AF-A0A317T1S7-F1
#
_entry.id   AF-A0A317T1S7-F1
#
_cell.length_a   1.000
_cell.length_b   1.000
_cell.length_c   1.000
_cell.angle_alpha   90.00
_cell.angle_beta   90.00
_cell.angle_gamma   90.00
#
_symmetry.space_group_name_H-M   'P 1'
#
loop_
_entity.id
_entity.type
_entity.pdbx_description
1 polymer ?
#
loop_
_entity_poly.entity_id
_entity_poly.type
_entity_poly.pdbx_seq_one_letter_code
_entity_poly.pdbx_strand_id
1 'polypeptide(L)'
;MKERGSAVDKGTSLLQESFAVGGPVYRALKELLPQNDFHCWSPELLDSFRGSELRFLDLSTPSSPPSEILIPDKPPALILRSLYQQDQFVALTTLSLRNTQLSNNDLSLLMLLTSLADLDISNTGLGVHSLHHIVCHHRTLVQLNLSHNQGMDDDCRVPLAALPKLARIYLRGTNISMPGLRRLVTGALPGNCRLLSLPNHCITYLNNRESHYSMDIPDSYAHDPKKLENMNLPELKRNLELHARANSEILLTGSKSELFNRLNNVLQSRLADARIIKVLGREGR
;
A
#
# COMPACT_ATOMS: atom_id res chain seq x y z
N MET A 1 -36.33 42.67 -18.26
CA MET A 1 -35.24 41.80 -18.77
C MET A 1 -34.99 40.70 -17.75
N LYS A 2 -34.84 39.49 -18.25
CA LYS A 2 -34.94 38.17 -17.59
C LYS A 2 -33.64 37.77 -16.85
N GLU A 3 -33.80 37.00 -15.76
CA GLU A 3 -33.03 35.79 -15.32
C GLU A 3 -31.48 35.84 -15.25
N ARG A 4 -30.74 35.29 -14.26
CA ARG A 4 -30.91 34.10 -13.39
C ARG A 4 -29.91 34.18 -12.23
N GLY A 5 -30.33 33.75 -11.04
CA GLY A 5 -29.44 33.46 -9.91
C GLY A 5 -28.70 32.12 -10.09
N SER A 6 -27.42 32.10 -9.73
CA SER A 6 -26.60 30.88 -9.67
C SER A 6 -26.88 30.15 -8.36
N ALA A 7 -27.76 29.15 -8.43
CA ALA A 7 -28.07 28.21 -7.36
C ALA A 7 -27.59 26.81 -7.79
N VAL A 8 -26.27 26.63 -7.96
CA VAL A 8 -25.66 25.31 -8.23
C VAL A 8 -24.30 25.28 -7.55
N ASP A 9 -24.25 24.96 -6.25
CA ASP A 9 -23.05 24.32 -5.65
C ASP A 9 -23.19 23.91 -4.17
N LYS A 10 -24.26 24.30 -3.47
CA LYS A 10 -24.43 23.94 -2.04
C LYS A 10 -25.18 22.63 -1.79
N GLY A 11 -25.93 22.13 -2.77
CA GLY A 11 -26.77 20.92 -2.61
C GLY A 11 -26.01 19.60 -2.73
N THR A 12 -24.94 19.56 -3.53
CA THR A 12 -24.12 18.36 -3.79
C THR A 12 -23.15 18.05 -2.64
N SER A 13 -22.61 19.08 -1.98
CA SER A 13 -21.78 18.96 -0.77
C SER A 13 -22.57 18.40 0.42
N LEU A 14 -23.83 18.83 0.61
CA LEU A 14 -24.69 18.33 1.69
C LEU A 14 -25.08 16.86 1.52
N LEU A 15 -25.28 16.40 0.27
CA LEU A 15 -25.57 15.00 -0.02
C LEU A 15 -24.34 14.10 0.16
N GLN A 16 -23.15 14.58 -0.22
CA GLN A 16 -21.88 13.87 0.01
C GLN A 16 -21.54 13.73 1.50
N GLU A 17 -21.78 14.79 2.30
CA GLU A 17 -21.64 14.73 3.76
C GLU A 17 -22.68 13.82 4.41
N SER A 18 -23.82 13.60 3.75
CA SER A 18 -24.91 12.80 4.30
C SER A 18 -24.58 11.31 4.39
N PHE A 19 -23.79 10.77 3.46
CA PHE A 19 -23.45 9.34 3.35
C PHE A 19 -22.08 8.96 3.94
N ALA A 20 -21.27 9.94 4.35
CA ALA A 20 -20.03 9.68 5.09
C ALA A 20 -20.34 9.09 6.49
N VAL A 21 -19.40 8.33 7.07
CA VAL A 21 -19.53 7.82 8.45
C VAL A 21 -19.71 9.01 9.40
N GLY A 22 -20.87 9.08 10.07
CA GLY A 22 -21.24 10.21 10.93
C GLY A 22 -22.06 11.33 10.24
N GLY A 23 -22.38 11.19 8.96
CA GLY A 23 -23.27 12.09 8.22
C GLY A 23 -24.74 12.00 8.64
N PRO A 24 -25.57 13.00 8.35
CA PRO A 24 -27.00 13.01 8.72
C PRO A 24 -27.81 11.85 8.12
N VAL A 25 -27.52 11.38 6.90
CA VAL A 25 -28.22 10.23 6.30
C VAL A 25 -27.69 8.91 6.84
N TYR A 26 -26.38 8.79 7.07
CA TYR A 26 -25.78 7.68 7.82
C TYR A 26 -26.37 7.56 9.24
N ARG A 27 -26.55 8.69 9.95
CA ARG A 27 -27.18 8.74 11.27
C ARG A 27 -28.67 8.43 11.22
N ALA A 28 -29.41 8.96 10.24
CA ALA A 28 -30.83 8.66 10.08
C ALA A 28 -31.08 7.18 9.73
N LEU A 29 -30.26 6.57 8.87
CA LEU A 29 -30.32 5.13 8.60
C LEU A 29 -29.93 4.30 9.83
N LYS A 30 -28.97 4.77 10.65
CA LYS A 30 -28.56 4.14 11.91
C LYS A 30 -29.60 4.26 13.03
N GLU A 31 -30.43 5.31 13.03
CA GLU A 31 -31.54 5.49 13.98
C GLU A 31 -32.80 4.71 13.57
N LEU A 32 -32.98 4.45 12.26
CA LEU A 32 -34.11 3.67 11.73
C LEU A 32 -33.88 2.16 11.74
N LEU A 33 -32.61 1.70 11.83
CA LEU A 33 -32.27 0.29 11.97
C LEU A 33 -32.30 -0.08 13.47
N PRO A 34 -32.97 -1.18 13.87
CA PRO A 34 -33.12 -1.53 15.28
C PRO A 34 -31.75 -1.66 15.96
N GLN A 35 -31.59 -0.91 17.05
CA GLN A 35 -30.38 -0.88 17.87
C GLN A 35 -30.08 -2.28 18.40
N ASN A 36 -29.23 -3.03 17.69
CA ASN A 36 -28.37 -4.11 18.22
C ASN A 36 -27.54 -4.81 17.12
N ASP A 37 -27.78 -4.59 15.82
CA ASP A 37 -26.97 -5.19 14.77
C ASP A 37 -25.92 -4.22 14.22
N PHE A 38 -24.67 -4.39 14.67
CA PHE A 38 -23.49 -3.72 14.09
C PHE A 38 -23.09 -4.30 12.70
N HIS A 39 -23.95 -5.10 12.06
CA HIS A 39 -23.80 -5.72 10.74
C HIS A 39 -24.57 -4.96 9.64
N CYS A 40 -24.24 -3.68 9.47
CA CYS A 40 -25.11 -2.68 8.86
C CYS A 40 -25.33 -2.80 7.33
N TRP A 41 -24.57 -3.62 6.60
CA TRP A 41 -24.66 -3.73 5.14
C TRP A 41 -25.28 -5.05 4.71
N SER A 42 -26.45 -4.99 4.08
CA SER A 42 -27.08 -6.12 3.40
C SER A 42 -27.03 -5.93 1.87
N PRO A 43 -27.07 -7.02 1.08
CA PRO A 43 -27.20 -6.94 -0.37
C PRO A 43 -28.37 -6.06 -0.83
N GLU A 44 -29.51 -6.14 -0.11
CA GLU A 44 -30.73 -5.39 -0.41
C GLU A 44 -30.57 -3.89 -0.16
N LEU A 45 -29.85 -3.52 0.91
CA LEU A 45 -29.53 -2.11 1.19
C LEU A 45 -28.58 -1.55 0.14
N LEU A 46 -27.55 -2.31 -0.28
CA LEU A 46 -26.67 -1.89 -1.37
C LEU A 46 -27.43 -1.73 -2.68
N ASP A 47 -28.37 -2.63 -2.96
CA ASP A 47 -29.23 -2.56 -4.13
C ASP A 47 -30.13 -1.32 -4.15
N SER A 48 -30.45 -0.73 -2.98
CA SER A 48 -31.20 0.53 -2.92
C SER A 48 -30.41 1.73 -3.46
N PHE A 49 -29.08 1.63 -3.53
CA PHE A 49 -28.19 2.66 -4.08
C PHE A 49 -27.89 2.47 -5.57
N ARG A 50 -28.57 1.53 -6.25
CA ARG A 50 -28.44 1.31 -7.68
C ARG A 50 -28.68 2.60 -8.48
N GLY A 51 -27.77 2.89 -9.40
CA GLY A 51 -27.83 4.09 -10.25
C GLY A 51 -27.55 5.41 -9.53
N SER A 52 -27.15 5.38 -8.25
CA SER A 52 -26.75 6.58 -7.53
C SER A 52 -25.36 7.08 -7.95
N GLU A 53 -25.12 8.38 -7.81
CA GLU A 53 -23.79 8.98 -7.97
C GLU A 53 -22.93 8.86 -6.69
N LEU A 54 -23.06 7.74 -5.97
CA LEU A 54 -22.32 7.51 -4.74
C LEU A 54 -20.81 7.47 -5.06
N ARG A 55 -20.05 8.37 -4.44
CA ARG A 55 -18.59 8.50 -4.64
C ARG A 55 -17.76 7.80 -3.59
N PHE A 56 -18.34 7.59 -2.40
CA PHE A 56 -17.68 7.01 -1.25
C PHE A 56 -18.53 5.87 -0.68
N LEU A 57 -17.92 4.73 -0.44
CA LEU A 57 -18.56 3.58 0.18
C LEU A 57 -17.60 2.91 1.17
N ASP A 58 -18.07 2.71 2.40
CA ASP A 58 -17.33 2.04 3.46
C ASP A 58 -18.07 0.79 3.92
N LEU A 59 -17.51 -0.38 3.60
CA LEU A 59 -17.99 -1.71 3.97
C LEU A 59 -17.03 -2.39 4.96
N SER A 60 -16.30 -1.59 5.74
CA SER A 60 -15.39 -2.10 6.76
C SER A 60 -16.13 -2.82 7.86
N THR A 61 -15.53 -3.89 8.40
CA THR A 61 -16.03 -4.51 9.64
C THR A 61 -15.42 -3.80 10.86
N PRO A 62 -16.21 -3.53 11.92
CA PRO A 62 -15.70 -2.93 13.15
C PRO A 62 -14.71 -3.88 13.85
N SER A 63 -13.65 -3.34 14.45
CA SER A 63 -12.55 -4.12 15.03
C SER A 63 -12.82 -4.72 16.42
N SER A 64 -14.09 -4.97 16.78
CA SER A 64 -14.49 -5.43 18.12
C SER A 64 -13.79 -6.75 18.50
N PRO A 65 -13.27 -6.89 19.74
CA PRO A 65 -12.54 -8.09 20.19
C PRO A 65 -13.47 -9.30 20.42
N PRO A 66 -12.92 -10.53 20.52
CA PRO A 66 -13.68 -11.76 20.66
C PRO A 66 -14.25 -11.87 22.07
N SER A 67 -15.50 -11.47 22.26
CA SER A 67 -16.31 -11.96 23.39
C SER A 67 -17.52 -12.75 22.92
N GLU A 68 -17.91 -12.57 21.65
CA GLU A 68 -18.75 -13.49 20.92
C GLU A 68 -18.14 -13.59 19.53
N ILE A 69 -17.70 -14.79 19.13
CA ILE A 69 -17.38 -15.06 17.74
C ILE A 69 -18.72 -14.99 17.01
N LEU A 70 -19.16 -13.80 16.62
CA LEU A 70 -20.06 -13.66 15.48
C LEU A 70 -19.18 -13.86 14.25
N ILE A 71 -19.01 -15.12 13.85
CA ILE A 71 -18.81 -15.40 12.43
C ILE A 71 -20.01 -14.71 11.75
N PRO A 72 -19.82 -13.73 10.86
CA PRO A 72 -20.94 -13.28 10.06
C PRO A 72 -21.46 -14.53 9.34
N ASP A 73 -22.71 -14.92 9.62
CA ASP A 73 -23.37 -16.12 9.06
C ASP A 73 -23.34 -16.15 7.51
N LYS A 74 -22.95 -15.05 6.88
CA LYS A 74 -22.75 -14.90 5.45
C LYS A 74 -21.34 -14.39 5.15
N PRO A 75 -20.58 -15.03 4.25
CA PRO A 75 -19.28 -14.53 3.84
C PRO A 75 -19.43 -13.13 3.24
N PRO A 76 -18.54 -12.17 3.57
CA PRO A 76 -18.60 -10.80 3.03
C PRO A 76 -18.68 -10.72 1.50
N ALA A 77 -18.14 -11.73 0.81
CA ALA A 77 -18.29 -11.93 -0.62
C ALA A 77 -19.75 -11.84 -1.13
N LEU A 78 -20.75 -12.22 -0.32
CA LEU A 78 -22.16 -12.09 -0.69
C LEU A 78 -22.67 -10.65 -0.71
N ILE A 79 -22.20 -9.80 0.22
CA ILE A 79 -22.50 -8.36 0.23
C ILE A 79 -21.82 -7.71 -0.97
N LEU A 80 -20.56 -8.09 -1.18
CA LEU A 80 -19.76 -7.57 -2.26
C LEU A 80 -20.40 -7.86 -3.63
N ARG A 81 -21.00 -9.04 -3.85
CA ARG A 81 -21.73 -9.39 -5.10
C ARG A 81 -22.68 -8.30 -5.62
N SER A 82 -23.37 -7.57 -4.75
CA SER A 82 -24.27 -6.49 -5.17
C SER A 82 -23.54 -5.30 -5.79
N LEU A 83 -22.31 -5.01 -5.37
CA LEU A 83 -21.47 -3.96 -5.97
C LEU A 83 -21.04 -4.27 -7.41
N TYR A 84 -21.19 -5.53 -7.83
CA TYR A 84 -20.54 -6.10 -9.01
C TYR A 84 -21.53 -6.49 -10.10
N GLN A 85 -22.76 -6.01 -10.00
CA GLN A 85 -23.68 -6.01 -11.13
C GLN A 85 -23.31 -4.85 -12.06
N GLN A 86 -23.45 -5.06 -13.37
CA GLN A 86 -23.12 -4.04 -14.38
C GLN A 86 -23.85 -2.72 -14.12
N ASP A 87 -23.16 -1.62 -14.43
CA ASP A 87 -23.64 -0.23 -14.35
C ASP A 87 -24.06 0.25 -12.95
N GLN A 88 -23.65 -0.45 -11.90
CA GLN A 88 -23.81 0.01 -10.53
C GLN A 88 -22.55 0.72 -10.06
N PHE A 89 -22.71 1.80 -9.29
CA PHE A 89 -21.61 2.52 -8.64
C PHE A 89 -20.53 3.04 -9.61
N VAL A 90 -20.90 3.39 -10.85
CA VAL A 90 -19.95 3.89 -11.87
C VAL A 90 -19.23 5.18 -11.42
N ALA A 91 -19.88 5.98 -10.58
CA ALA A 91 -19.33 7.19 -9.99
C ALA A 91 -18.47 6.95 -8.72
N LEU A 92 -18.34 5.70 -8.26
CA LEU A 92 -17.64 5.38 -7.02
C LEU A 92 -16.14 5.58 -7.18
N THR A 93 -15.60 6.51 -6.40
CA THR A 93 -14.18 6.87 -6.40
C THR A 93 -13.44 6.30 -5.21
N THR A 94 -14.13 6.04 -4.08
CA THR A 94 -13.52 5.59 -2.84
C THR A 94 -14.26 4.39 -2.28
N LEU A 95 -13.53 3.30 -2.04
CA LEU A 95 -14.04 2.08 -1.42
C LEU A 95 -13.16 1.66 -0.24
N SER A 96 -13.77 1.39 0.90
CA SER A 96 -13.11 0.78 2.07
C SER A 96 -13.72 -0.58 2.40
N LEU A 97 -12.85 -1.58 2.52
CA LEU A 97 -13.15 -2.98 2.89
C LEU A 97 -12.34 -3.39 4.12
N ARG A 98 -12.00 -2.45 5.01
CA ARG A 98 -11.07 -2.70 6.11
C ARG A 98 -11.60 -3.78 7.04
N ASN A 99 -10.72 -4.65 7.54
CA ASN A 99 -11.04 -5.74 8.49
C ASN A 99 -12.00 -6.81 7.91
N THR A 100 -12.35 -6.72 6.63
CA THR A 100 -13.26 -7.66 5.99
C THR A 100 -12.47 -8.85 5.47
N GLN A 101 -12.72 -10.06 5.98
CA GLN A 101 -12.03 -11.26 5.50
C GLN A 101 -12.46 -11.59 4.07
N LEU A 102 -11.50 -11.61 3.14
CA LEU A 102 -11.72 -11.80 1.70
C LEU A 102 -10.81 -12.91 1.17
N SER A 103 -11.31 -13.63 0.16
CA SER A 103 -10.48 -14.46 -0.69
C SER A 103 -9.86 -13.62 -1.80
N ASN A 104 -8.70 -14.04 -2.34
CA ASN A 104 -8.03 -13.33 -3.43
C ASN A 104 -8.94 -13.12 -4.66
N ASN A 105 -9.84 -14.07 -4.92
CA ASN A 105 -10.75 -14.04 -6.05
C ASN A 105 -11.89 -13.02 -5.88
N ASP A 106 -12.22 -12.64 -4.65
CA ASP A 106 -13.30 -11.67 -4.40
C ASP A 106 -12.94 -10.29 -4.98
N LEU A 107 -11.66 -9.94 -5.07
CA LEU A 107 -11.22 -8.68 -5.71
C LEU A 107 -11.41 -8.66 -7.23
N SER A 108 -11.56 -9.82 -7.89
CA SER A 108 -11.87 -9.86 -9.33
C SER A 108 -13.14 -9.10 -9.68
N LEU A 109 -14.02 -8.98 -8.70
CA LEU A 109 -15.32 -8.37 -8.88
C LEU A 109 -15.25 -6.83 -8.88
N LEU A 110 -14.16 -6.23 -8.35
CA LEU A 110 -13.93 -4.78 -8.38
C LEU A 110 -13.73 -4.22 -9.80
N MET A 111 -13.47 -5.07 -10.80
CA MET A 111 -13.20 -4.64 -12.19
C MET A 111 -14.27 -3.75 -12.80
N LEU A 112 -15.51 -3.79 -12.30
CA LEU A 112 -16.62 -2.96 -12.78
C LEU A 112 -16.64 -1.54 -12.20
N LEU A 113 -15.84 -1.25 -11.16
CA LEU A 113 -15.72 0.07 -10.54
C LEU A 113 -14.75 0.96 -11.34
N THR A 114 -15.19 1.39 -12.51
CA THR A 114 -14.33 2.04 -13.51
C THR A 114 -13.73 3.38 -13.07
N SER A 115 -14.32 4.05 -12.08
CA SER A 115 -13.86 5.35 -11.55
C SER A 115 -13.06 5.25 -10.24
N LEU A 116 -12.75 4.03 -9.78
CA LEU A 116 -12.14 3.82 -8.46
C LEU A 116 -10.74 4.45 -8.38
N ALA A 117 -10.56 5.36 -7.42
CA ALA A 117 -9.37 6.16 -7.21
C ALA A 117 -8.69 5.86 -5.86
N ASP A 118 -9.45 5.59 -4.81
CA ASP A 118 -8.94 5.27 -3.48
C ASP A 118 -9.52 3.92 -3.01
N LEU A 119 -8.64 2.94 -2.75
CA LEU A 119 -9.02 1.61 -2.28
C LEU A 119 -8.31 1.30 -0.95
N ASP A 120 -9.10 0.99 0.07
CA ASP A 120 -8.59 0.48 1.35
C ASP A 120 -9.01 -0.98 1.56
N ILE A 121 -8.04 -1.89 1.46
CA ILE A 121 -8.20 -3.32 1.70
C ILE A 121 -7.31 -3.75 2.87
N SER A 122 -7.14 -2.88 3.86
CA SER A 122 -6.29 -3.21 5.00
C SER A 122 -6.91 -4.26 5.93
N ASN A 123 -6.08 -5.17 6.43
CA ASN A 123 -6.47 -6.24 7.33
C ASN A 123 -7.59 -7.15 6.77
N THR A 124 -7.46 -7.62 5.53
CA THR A 124 -8.48 -8.46 4.86
C THR A 124 -8.05 -9.90 4.65
N GLY A 125 -6.83 -10.25 5.07
CA GLY A 125 -6.22 -11.58 4.86
C GLY A 125 -5.75 -11.84 3.43
N LEU A 126 -5.72 -10.81 2.57
CA LEU A 126 -5.38 -10.94 1.16
C LEU A 126 -3.89 -11.19 0.94
N GLY A 127 -3.56 -11.86 -0.17
CA GLY A 127 -2.18 -12.05 -0.63
C GLY A 127 -1.91 -11.40 -1.98
N VAL A 128 -0.67 -11.52 -2.47
CA VAL A 128 -0.20 -10.89 -3.71
C VAL A 128 -1.10 -11.16 -4.91
N HIS A 129 -1.63 -12.38 -5.03
CA HIS A 129 -2.52 -12.80 -6.12
C HIS A 129 -3.73 -11.86 -6.30
N SER A 130 -4.26 -11.31 -5.20
CA SER A 130 -5.39 -10.38 -5.24
C SER A 130 -5.07 -9.08 -6.00
N LEU A 131 -3.81 -8.63 -5.99
CA LEU A 131 -3.41 -7.38 -6.65
C LEU A 131 -3.51 -7.46 -8.18
N HIS A 132 -3.40 -8.66 -8.77
CA HIS A 132 -3.57 -8.83 -10.21
C HIS A 132 -4.98 -8.44 -10.69
N HIS A 133 -5.99 -8.61 -9.84
CA HIS A 133 -7.35 -8.16 -10.14
C HIS A 133 -7.51 -6.64 -10.07
N ILE A 134 -6.67 -5.94 -9.29
CA ILE A 134 -6.71 -4.49 -9.11
C ILE A 134 -6.04 -3.74 -10.27
N VAL A 135 -5.13 -4.39 -11.02
CA VAL A 135 -4.40 -3.78 -12.15
C VAL A 135 -5.33 -3.20 -13.22
N CYS A 136 -6.57 -3.69 -13.33
CA CYS A 136 -7.57 -3.10 -14.22
C CYS A 136 -7.76 -1.58 -13.98
N HIS A 137 -7.61 -1.09 -12.74
CA HIS A 137 -7.73 0.31 -12.36
C HIS A 137 -6.48 1.16 -12.60
N HIS A 138 -5.53 0.71 -13.44
CA HIS A 138 -4.28 1.41 -13.77
C HIS A 138 -4.42 2.89 -14.19
N ARG A 139 -5.58 3.29 -14.73
CA ARG A 139 -5.84 4.67 -15.18
C ARG A 139 -6.40 5.58 -14.09
N THR A 140 -6.98 5.02 -13.03
CA THR A 140 -7.78 5.76 -12.05
C THR A 140 -7.23 5.66 -10.64
N LEU A 141 -6.61 4.54 -10.25
CA LEU A 141 -6.19 4.30 -8.87
C LEU A 141 -5.03 5.20 -8.46
N VAL A 142 -5.26 6.03 -7.44
CA VAL A 142 -4.32 7.00 -6.88
C VAL A 142 -3.86 6.58 -5.48
N GLN A 143 -4.71 5.93 -4.70
CA GLN A 143 -4.38 5.44 -3.36
C GLN A 143 -4.71 3.96 -3.21
N LEU A 144 -3.77 3.22 -2.61
CA LEU A 144 -3.97 1.83 -2.25
C LEU A 144 -3.43 1.57 -0.85
N ASN A 145 -4.31 1.13 0.06
CA ASN A 145 -3.92 0.70 1.40
C ASN A 145 -3.94 -0.83 1.49
N LEU A 146 -2.75 -1.43 1.61
CA LEU A 146 -2.51 -2.87 1.75
C LEU A 146 -2.16 -3.27 3.18
N SER A 147 -2.25 -2.33 4.14
CA SER A 147 -1.71 -2.53 5.47
C SER A 147 -2.32 -3.75 6.16
N HIS A 148 -1.54 -4.44 7.00
CA HIS A 148 -1.95 -5.58 7.80
C HIS A 148 -2.37 -6.82 7.00
N ASN A 149 -1.99 -6.90 5.72
CA ASN A 149 -2.08 -8.14 4.95
C ASN A 149 -0.73 -8.85 4.92
N GLN A 150 -0.56 -9.85 5.78
CA GLN A 150 0.70 -10.60 5.90
C GLN A 150 1.02 -11.45 4.65
N GLY A 151 0.01 -11.79 3.84
CA GLY A 151 0.20 -12.46 2.55
C GLY A 151 0.77 -11.58 1.43
N MET A 152 1.01 -10.30 1.71
CA MET A 152 1.68 -9.37 0.78
C MET A 152 3.20 -9.44 0.98
N ASP A 153 3.91 -9.96 -0.01
CA ASP A 153 5.36 -10.16 0.00
C ASP A 153 6.06 -9.40 -1.14
N ASP A 154 7.34 -9.72 -1.39
CA ASP A 154 8.18 -9.09 -2.41
C ASP A 154 7.59 -9.10 -3.83
N ASP A 155 6.69 -10.03 -4.15
CA ASP A 155 6.08 -10.17 -5.47
C ASP A 155 5.02 -9.10 -5.74
N CYS A 156 4.56 -8.36 -4.72
CA CYS A 156 3.72 -7.16 -4.89
C CYS A 156 4.30 -6.14 -5.86
N ARG A 157 5.63 -6.17 -6.07
CA ARG A 157 6.33 -5.28 -7.01
C ARG A 157 5.74 -5.30 -8.42
N VAL A 158 5.37 -6.47 -8.93
CA VAL A 158 4.89 -6.63 -10.31
C VAL A 158 3.54 -5.92 -10.53
N PRO A 159 2.48 -6.22 -9.76
CA PRO A 159 1.20 -5.54 -9.94
C PRO A 159 1.25 -4.05 -9.56
N LEU A 160 2.05 -3.65 -8.56
CA LEU A 160 2.19 -2.23 -8.20
C LEU A 160 2.84 -1.40 -9.32
N ALA A 161 3.80 -1.97 -10.06
CA ALA A 161 4.41 -1.30 -11.22
C ALA A 161 3.40 -1.07 -12.35
N ALA A 162 2.35 -1.90 -12.44
CA ALA A 162 1.30 -1.78 -13.44
C ALA A 162 0.24 -0.72 -13.09
N LEU A 163 0.40 0.01 -11.99
CA LEU A 163 -0.52 1.06 -11.52
C LEU A 163 0.17 2.44 -11.52
N PRO A 164 0.43 3.05 -12.69
CA PRO A 164 1.29 4.23 -12.84
C PRO A 164 0.72 5.52 -12.23
N LYS A 165 -0.57 5.53 -11.87
CA LYS A 165 -1.25 6.67 -11.24
C LYS A 165 -1.20 6.66 -9.71
N LEU A 166 -0.70 5.58 -9.08
CA LEU A 166 -0.59 5.53 -7.63
C LEU A 166 0.34 6.63 -7.10
N ALA A 167 -0.23 7.46 -6.23
CA ALA A 167 0.46 8.51 -5.50
C ALA A 167 0.69 8.13 -4.03
N ARG A 168 -0.16 7.27 -3.46
CA ARG A 168 -0.14 6.89 -2.04
C ARG A 168 -0.27 5.38 -1.88
N ILE A 169 0.72 4.76 -1.26
CA ILE A 169 0.76 3.31 -1.03
C ILE A 169 1.05 3.06 0.45
N TYR A 170 0.24 2.23 1.09
CA TYR A 170 0.43 1.88 2.49
C TYR A 170 0.74 0.39 2.66
N LEU A 171 1.91 0.07 3.23
CA LEU A 171 2.43 -1.31 3.35
C LEU A 171 2.68 -1.74 4.81
N ARG A 172 2.16 -1.00 5.80
CA ARG A 172 2.41 -1.30 7.22
C ARG A 172 1.90 -2.70 7.56
N GLY A 173 2.67 -3.52 8.24
CA GLY A 173 2.23 -4.87 8.65
C GLY A 173 2.06 -5.88 7.50
N THR A 174 2.65 -5.60 6.34
CA THR A 174 2.85 -6.60 5.27
C THR A 174 4.17 -7.35 5.49
N ASN A 175 4.41 -8.41 4.71
CA ASN A 175 5.63 -9.24 4.79
C ASN A 175 6.66 -8.91 3.69
N ILE A 176 6.58 -7.72 3.10
CA ILE A 176 7.58 -7.23 2.13
C ILE A 176 8.93 -7.09 2.82
N SER A 177 9.95 -7.76 2.30
CA SER A 177 11.31 -7.76 2.86
C SER A 177 12.09 -6.49 2.52
N MET A 178 13.23 -6.26 3.17
CA MET A 178 14.14 -5.17 2.80
C MET A 178 14.64 -5.28 1.34
N PRO A 179 15.10 -6.46 0.85
CA PRO A 179 15.39 -6.64 -0.56
C PRO A 179 14.20 -6.32 -1.49
N GLY A 180 13.00 -6.76 -1.14
CA GLY A 180 11.78 -6.46 -1.91
C GLY A 180 11.49 -4.97 -1.97
N LEU A 181 11.55 -4.29 -0.83
CA LEU A 181 11.35 -2.85 -0.73
C LEU A 181 12.38 -2.06 -1.54
N ARG A 182 13.67 -2.46 -1.50
CA ARG A 182 14.72 -1.86 -2.34
C ARG A 182 14.38 -1.98 -3.82
N ARG A 183 13.96 -3.16 -4.27
CA ARG A 183 13.55 -3.39 -5.67
C ARG A 183 12.30 -2.60 -6.04
N LEU A 184 11.34 -2.48 -5.11
CA LEU A 184 10.14 -1.68 -5.30
C LEU A 184 10.52 -0.21 -5.54
N VAL A 185 11.27 0.40 -4.63
CA VAL A 185 11.62 1.83 -4.71
C VAL A 185 12.56 2.16 -5.87
N THR A 186 13.50 1.28 -6.19
CA THR A 186 14.51 1.57 -7.24
C THR A 186 14.02 1.36 -8.66
N GLY A 187 13.00 0.52 -8.90
CA GLY A 187 12.61 0.15 -10.27
C GLY A 187 11.13 -0.08 -10.55
N ALA A 188 10.25 -0.08 -9.54
CA ALA A 188 8.84 -0.42 -9.74
C ALA A 188 7.86 0.58 -9.10
N LEU A 189 8.36 1.53 -8.32
CA LEU A 189 7.53 2.56 -7.72
C LEU A 189 7.04 3.50 -8.83
N PRO A 190 5.73 3.75 -8.93
CA PRO A 190 5.19 4.72 -9.88
C PRO A 190 5.83 6.10 -9.68
N GLY A 191 6.18 6.78 -10.77
CA GLY A 191 6.86 8.09 -10.70
C GLY A 191 6.04 9.18 -9.98
N ASN A 192 4.73 8.98 -9.81
CA ASN A 192 3.84 9.87 -9.07
C ASN A 192 3.74 9.55 -7.58
N CYS A 193 4.39 8.48 -7.09
CA CYS A 193 4.32 8.07 -5.70
C CYS A 193 5.00 9.11 -4.79
N ARG A 194 4.19 9.76 -3.95
CA ARG A 194 4.63 10.80 -3.01
C ARG A 194 4.57 10.34 -1.56
N LEU A 195 3.78 9.30 -1.27
CA LEU A 195 3.62 8.75 0.06
C LEU A 195 3.74 7.22 -0.02
N LEU A 196 4.72 6.69 0.69
CA LEU A 196 4.95 5.27 0.84
C LEU A 196 5.08 4.95 2.33
N SER A 197 4.13 4.23 2.91
CA SER A 197 4.29 3.67 4.25
C SER A 197 5.01 2.32 4.17
N LEU A 198 5.87 2.04 5.15
CA LEU A 198 6.74 0.87 5.17
C LEU A 198 6.29 -0.19 6.18
N PRO A 199 6.63 -1.47 5.96
CA PRO A 199 6.54 -2.49 6.99
C PRO A 199 7.40 -2.15 8.22
N ASN A 200 6.95 -2.54 9.42
CA ASN A 200 7.63 -2.19 10.67
C ASN A 200 9.07 -2.73 10.72
N HIS A 201 9.32 -3.96 10.28
CA HIS A 201 10.66 -4.54 10.27
C HIS A 201 11.61 -3.82 9.32
N CYS A 202 11.12 -3.31 8.19
CA CYS A 202 11.89 -2.45 7.30
C CYS A 202 12.24 -1.11 7.94
N ILE A 203 11.30 -0.50 8.68
CA ILE A 203 11.56 0.74 9.43
C ILE A 203 12.64 0.49 10.49
N THR A 204 12.55 -0.60 11.25
CA THR A 204 13.56 -0.98 12.25
C THR A 204 14.94 -1.16 11.61
N TYR A 205 15.01 -1.86 10.47
CA TYR A 205 16.25 -2.00 9.71
C TYR A 205 16.85 -0.65 9.29
N LEU A 206 16.04 0.23 8.69
CA LEU A 206 16.49 1.54 8.20
C LEU A 206 16.91 2.50 9.33
N ASN A 207 16.28 2.39 10.50
CA ASN A 207 16.66 3.13 11.69
C ASN A 207 17.98 2.64 12.29
N ASN A 208 18.32 1.36 12.10
CA ASN A 208 19.57 0.75 12.58
C ASN A 208 20.62 0.56 11.46
N ARG A 209 20.58 1.40 10.41
CA ARG A 209 21.44 1.21 9.23
C ARG A 209 22.94 1.32 9.54
N GLU A 210 23.33 2.10 10.54
CA GLU A 210 24.73 2.21 10.96
C GLU A 210 25.33 0.91 11.51
N SER A 211 24.52 -0.07 11.91
CA SER A 211 25.02 -1.40 12.33
C SER A 211 25.17 -2.37 11.16
N HIS A 212 24.65 -2.01 9.97
CA HIS A 212 24.70 -2.87 8.79
C HIS A 212 25.86 -2.53 7.85
N TYR A 213 26.27 -1.25 7.81
CA TYR A 213 27.38 -0.76 7.01
C TYR A 213 27.89 0.59 7.52
N SER A 214 29.16 0.92 7.23
CA SER A 214 29.70 2.25 7.53
C SER A 214 28.87 3.37 6.89
N MET A 215 28.48 4.36 7.70
CA MET A 215 27.74 5.53 7.25
C MET A 215 28.65 6.60 6.65
N ASP A 216 29.87 6.72 7.17
CA ASP A 216 30.87 7.65 6.70
C ASP A 216 31.91 6.91 5.87
N ILE A 217 31.92 7.18 4.56
CA ILE A 217 32.84 6.59 3.60
C ILE A 217 33.81 7.68 3.16
N PRO A 218 35.12 7.58 3.47
CA PRO A 218 36.08 8.59 3.03
C PRO A 218 36.20 8.65 1.50
N ASP A 219 36.57 9.79 0.94
CA ASP A 219 36.64 10.00 -0.53
C ASP A 219 37.57 9.02 -1.26
N SER A 220 38.57 8.49 -0.56
CA SER A 220 39.50 7.48 -1.08
C SER A 220 38.90 6.08 -1.21
N TYR A 221 37.64 5.86 -0.81
CA TYR A 221 36.94 4.58 -0.83
C TYR A 221 35.88 4.54 -1.94
N ALA A 222 35.38 3.33 -2.24
CA ALA A 222 34.34 3.12 -3.23
C ALA A 222 32.97 3.54 -2.67
N HIS A 223 32.35 4.52 -3.33
CA HIS A 223 30.96 4.91 -3.08
C HIS A 223 29.98 4.31 -4.08
N ASP A 224 30.43 4.11 -5.32
CA ASP A 224 29.62 3.59 -6.42
C ASP A 224 30.07 2.16 -6.76
N PRO A 225 29.14 1.19 -6.78
CA PRO A 225 29.36 -0.15 -7.32
C PRO A 225 30.12 -0.22 -8.66
N LYS A 226 29.92 0.74 -9.56
CA LYS A 226 30.60 0.76 -10.88
C LYS A 226 32.11 0.90 -10.79
N LYS A 227 32.63 1.52 -9.72
CA LYS A 227 34.08 1.69 -9.54
C LYS A 227 34.78 0.38 -9.15
N LEU A 228 34.02 -0.65 -8.77
CA LEU A 228 34.58 -1.90 -8.26
C LEU A 228 35.21 -2.75 -9.37
N GLU A 229 34.77 -2.62 -10.63
CA GLU A 229 35.20 -3.50 -11.74
C GLU A 229 36.72 -3.44 -11.97
N ASN A 230 37.32 -2.27 -11.75
CA ASN A 230 38.74 -2.03 -11.96
C ASN A 230 39.59 -2.26 -10.70
N MET A 231 38.99 -2.64 -9.56
CA MET A 231 39.71 -2.75 -8.30
C MET A 231 40.51 -4.06 -8.17
N ASN A 232 41.64 -3.97 -7.46
CA ASN A 232 42.46 -5.12 -7.08
C ASN A 232 41.99 -5.75 -5.75
N LEU A 233 42.51 -6.94 -5.42
CA LEU A 233 42.09 -7.67 -4.21
C LEU A 233 42.38 -6.90 -2.90
N PRO A 234 43.55 -6.25 -2.70
CA PRO A 234 43.79 -5.41 -1.54
C PRO A 234 42.81 -4.24 -1.39
N GLU A 235 42.45 -3.57 -2.49
CA GLU A 235 41.48 -2.48 -2.49
C GLU A 235 40.09 -2.95 -2.08
N LEU A 236 39.63 -4.10 -2.60
CA LEU A 236 38.34 -4.69 -2.21
C LEU A 236 38.31 -5.03 -0.71
N LYS A 237 39.39 -5.64 -0.19
CA LYS A 237 39.52 -5.94 1.25
C LYS A 237 39.49 -4.69 2.10
N ARG A 238 40.28 -3.66 1.75
CA ARG A 238 40.31 -2.39 2.47
C ARG A 238 38.93 -1.74 2.53
N ASN A 239 38.17 -1.78 1.44
CA ASN A 239 36.81 -1.26 1.41
C ASN A 239 35.84 -2.10 2.27
N LEU A 240 35.94 -3.43 2.22
CA LEU A 240 35.13 -4.30 3.07
C LEU A 240 35.46 -4.12 4.56
N GLU A 241 36.73 -3.94 4.92
CA GLU A 241 37.17 -3.68 6.29
C GLU A 241 36.48 -2.44 6.89
N LEU A 242 36.30 -1.39 6.09
CA LEU A 242 35.57 -0.20 6.53
C LEU A 242 34.14 -0.56 6.94
N HIS A 243 33.42 -1.35 6.13
CA HIS A 243 32.06 -1.77 6.45
C HIS A 243 32.02 -2.83 7.56
N ALA A 244 33.04 -3.69 7.65
CA ALA A 244 33.14 -4.72 8.67
C ALA A 244 33.32 -4.16 10.10
N ARG A 245 33.84 -2.93 10.23
CA ARG A 245 33.87 -2.19 11.51
C ARG A 245 32.47 -1.91 12.05
N ALA A 246 31.50 -1.70 11.16
CA ALA A 246 30.10 -1.50 11.52
C ALA A 246 29.36 -2.83 11.68
N ASN A 247 29.66 -3.80 10.80
CA ASN A 247 29.01 -5.10 10.78
C ASN A 247 30.04 -6.24 10.74
N SER A 248 30.22 -6.91 11.89
CA SER A 248 31.17 -8.03 12.02
C SER A 248 30.81 -9.27 11.19
N GLU A 249 29.60 -9.37 10.63
CA GLU A 249 29.19 -10.46 9.73
C GLU A 249 29.79 -10.32 8.32
N ILE A 250 30.33 -9.14 7.98
CA ILE A 250 31.00 -8.92 6.70
C ILE A 250 32.36 -9.61 6.70
N LEU A 251 32.41 -10.77 6.04
CA LEU A 251 33.64 -11.55 5.90
C LEU A 251 34.65 -10.85 5.00
N LEU A 252 35.93 -10.93 5.38
CA LEU A 252 37.08 -10.39 4.62
C LEU A 252 37.85 -11.47 3.84
N THR A 253 37.44 -12.71 4.00
CA THR A 253 38.01 -13.89 3.34
C THR A 253 37.22 -14.21 2.07
N GLY A 254 37.90 -14.92 1.15
CA GLY A 254 37.31 -15.37 -0.11
C GLY A 254 38.14 -15.01 -1.34
N SER A 255 37.65 -15.47 -2.49
CA SER A 255 38.19 -15.14 -3.82
C SER A 255 37.93 -13.67 -4.19
N LYS A 256 38.62 -13.15 -5.21
CA LYS A 256 38.41 -11.76 -5.70
C LYS A 256 36.94 -11.52 -6.08
N SER A 257 36.30 -12.48 -6.73
CA SER A 257 34.89 -12.39 -7.14
C SER A 257 33.94 -12.40 -5.95
N GLU A 258 34.20 -13.20 -4.91
CA GLU A 258 33.40 -13.19 -3.69
C GLU A 258 33.48 -11.86 -2.94
N LEU A 259 34.69 -11.31 -2.77
CA LEU A 259 34.87 -10.00 -2.14
C LEU A 259 34.22 -8.88 -2.96
N PHE A 260 34.36 -8.93 -4.28
CA PHE A 260 33.69 -8.01 -5.20
C PHE A 260 32.17 -8.06 -5.02
N ASN A 261 31.57 -9.25 -5.07
CA ASN A 261 30.11 -9.43 -4.93
C ASN A 261 29.61 -8.94 -3.58
N ARG A 262 30.36 -9.22 -2.49
CA ARG A 262 30.02 -8.78 -1.14
C ARG A 262 30.04 -7.26 -1.03
N LEU A 263 31.11 -6.62 -1.51
CA LEU A 263 31.22 -5.16 -1.47
C LEU A 263 30.17 -4.50 -2.37
N ASN A 264 29.96 -5.04 -3.57
CA ASN A 264 28.91 -4.61 -4.48
C ASN A 264 27.53 -4.64 -3.80
N ASN A 265 27.19 -5.74 -3.12
CA ASN A 265 25.91 -5.87 -2.41
C ASN A 265 25.76 -4.85 -1.27
N VAL A 266 26.83 -4.57 -0.52
CA VAL A 266 26.84 -3.55 0.54
C VAL A 266 26.58 -2.16 -0.05
N LEU A 267 27.32 -1.78 -1.09
CA LEU A 267 27.17 -0.47 -1.73
C LEU A 267 25.79 -0.31 -2.40
N GLN A 268 25.30 -1.33 -3.10
CA GLN A 268 23.96 -1.33 -3.70
C GLN A 268 22.86 -1.19 -2.63
N SER A 269 22.99 -1.93 -1.52
CA SER A 269 22.05 -1.85 -0.39
C SER A 269 22.02 -0.45 0.20
N ARG A 270 23.20 0.14 0.45
CA ARG A 270 23.35 1.51 0.96
C ARG A 270 22.70 2.54 0.05
N LEU A 271 22.98 2.48 -1.26
CA LEU A 271 22.40 3.39 -2.24
C LEU A 271 20.87 3.25 -2.32
N ALA A 272 20.36 2.02 -2.26
CA ALA A 272 18.92 1.77 -2.27
C ALA A 272 18.25 2.27 -0.97
N ASP A 273 18.85 2.06 0.19
CA ASP A 273 18.35 2.55 1.48
C ASP A 273 18.29 4.08 1.52
N ALA A 274 19.32 4.75 1.02
CA ALA A 274 19.33 6.20 0.89
C ALA A 274 18.18 6.70 0.00
N ARG A 275 17.91 6.02 -1.12
CA ARG A 275 16.75 6.34 -1.98
C ARG A 275 15.42 6.13 -1.27
N ILE A 276 15.27 5.05 -0.49
CA ILE A 276 14.07 4.82 0.31
C ILE A 276 13.84 5.98 1.28
N ILE A 277 14.88 6.39 2.01
CA ILE A 277 14.81 7.52 2.97
C ILE A 277 14.43 8.82 2.27
N LYS A 278 14.97 9.08 1.08
CA LYS A 278 14.63 10.24 0.26
C LYS A 278 13.16 10.24 -0.17
N VAL A 279 12.63 9.10 -0.59
CA VAL A 279 11.20 8.94 -0.95
C VAL A 279 10.29 9.18 0.26
N LEU A 280 10.73 8.84 1.47
CA LEU A 280 9.98 9.12 2.70
C LEU A 280 9.99 10.60 3.13
N GLY A 281 10.68 11.49 2.42
CA GLY A 281 10.80 12.90 2.80
C GLY A 281 11.57 13.10 4.11
N ARG A 282 12.44 12.15 4.47
CA ARG A 282 13.28 12.21 5.68
C ARG A 282 14.62 12.93 5.48
N GLU A 283 14.91 13.41 4.27
CA GLU A 283 16.04 14.33 4.02
C GLU A 283 15.65 15.73 4.52
N GLY A 284 15.84 15.99 5.83
CA GLY A 284 15.68 17.32 6.42
C GLY A 284 14.90 17.36 7.73
N ARG A 285 15.41 16.73 8.78
CA ARG A 285 15.24 17.16 10.18
C ARG A 285 16.53 16.90 10.94
#